data_AF-A0A4S3MQH5-F1
#
_entry.id   AF-A0A4S3MQH5-F1
#
_cell.length_a   1.000
_cell.length_b   1.000
_cell.length_c   1.000
_cell.angle_alpha   90.00
_cell.angle_beta   90.00
_cell.angle_gamma   90.00
#
_symmetry.space_group_name_H-M   'P 1'
#
loop_
_entity.id
_entity.type
_entity.pdbx_description
1 polymer ?
#
loop_
_entity_poly.entity_id
_entity_poly.type
_entity_poly.pdbx_seq_one_letter_code
_entity_poly.pdbx_strand_id
1 'polypeptide(L)' 'MTCPICGKPGDPAYRPFCSRRCADVDLGRWLTEGYRVPVRPEEEDEAERPDLPDDPPQGRPH' A
#
# COMPACT_ATOMS: atom_id res chain seq x y z
N MET A 1 10.04 -13.32 -0.23
CA MET A 1 8.88 -12.49 0.19
C MET A 1 7.82 -13.41 0.78
N THR A 2 7.19 -13.00 1.88
CA THR A 2 6.10 -13.73 2.53
C THR A 2 4.76 -13.28 1.97
N CYS A 3 3.81 -14.21 1.85
CA CYS A 3 2.46 -13.93 1.38
C CYS A 3 1.74 -12.98 2.38
N PRO A 4 1.23 -11.82 1.95
CA PRO A 4 0.57 -10.86 2.85
C PRO A 4 -0.78 -11.37 3.38
N ILE A 5 -1.35 -12.40 2.77
CA ILE A 5 -2.66 -12.96 3.14
C ILE A 5 -2.56 -14.05 4.20
N CYS A 6 -1.48 -14.85 4.20
CA CYS A 6 -1.37 -16.03 5.07
C CYS A 6 0.03 -16.31 5.63
N GLY A 7 1.03 -15.48 5.33
CA GLY A 7 2.40 -15.57 5.86
C GLY A 7 3.29 -16.66 5.24
N LYS A 8 2.75 -17.57 4.42
CA LYS A 8 3.54 -18.62 3.75
C LYS A 8 4.56 -18.03 2.75
N PRO A 9 5.63 -18.78 2.40
CA PRO A 9 6.55 -18.36 1.34
C PRO A 9 5.80 -18.06 0.03
N GLY A 10 6.12 -16.93 -0.61
CA GLY A 10 5.52 -16.54 -1.88
C GLY A 10 5.95 -17.49 -3.02
N ASP A 11 5.03 -17.77 -3.94
CA ASP A 11 5.28 -18.57 -5.13
C ASP A 11 5.66 -17.65 -6.30
N PRO A 12 6.73 -17.94 -7.07
CA PRO A 12 7.13 -17.16 -8.23
C PRO A 12 6.01 -16.84 -9.24
N ALA A 13 5.09 -17.78 -9.46
CA ALA A 13 3.98 -17.62 -10.39
C ALA A 13 2.85 -16.72 -9.86
N TYR A 14 2.81 -16.49 -8.54
CA TYR A 14 1.72 -15.77 -7.87
C TYR A 14 2.20 -14.58 -7.02
N ARG A 15 3.43 -14.10 -7.22
CA ARG A 15 4.01 -13.02 -6.38
C ARG A 15 3.08 -11.79 -6.32
N PRO A 16 2.87 -11.19 -5.13
CA PRO A 16 3.54 -11.48 -3.85
C PRO A 16 2.92 -12.65 -3.04
N PHE A 17 1.93 -13.35 -3.56
CA PHE A 17 1.16 -14.38 -2.87
C PHE A 17 1.78 -15.78 -2.98
N CYS A 18 1.27 -16.71 -2.17
CA CYS A 18 1.67 -18.13 -2.22
C CYS A 18 0.79 -19.00 -3.14
N SER A 19 -0.33 -18.47 -3.67
CA SER A 19 -1.28 -19.21 -4.51
C SER A 19 -2.32 -18.28 -5.13
N ARG A 20 -3.00 -18.75 -6.19
CA ARG A 20 -4.18 -18.10 -6.76
C ARG A 20 -5.25 -17.77 -5.72
N ARG A 21 -5.54 -18.71 -4.80
CA ARG A 21 -6.54 -18.49 -3.73
C ARG A 21 -6.23 -17.25 -2.89
N CYS A 22 -4.96 -17.02 -2.55
CA CYS A 22 -4.60 -15.83 -1.76
C CYS A 22 -4.72 -14.53 -2.58
N ALA A 23 -4.40 -14.57 -3.89
CA ALA A 23 -4.63 -13.44 -4.77
C ALA A 23 -6.13 -13.09 -4.88
N ASP A 24 -6.99 -14.10 -5.02
CA ASP A 24 -8.44 -13.90 -5.10
C ASP A 24 -9.02 -13.34 -3.78
N VAL A 25 -8.49 -13.77 -2.63
CA VAL A 25 -8.87 -13.21 -1.31
C VAL A 25 -8.48 -11.75 -1.18
N ASP A 26 -7.27 -11.39 -1.64
CA ASP A 26 -6.82 -9.99 -1.66
C ASP A 26 -7.76 -9.14 -2.53
N LEU A 27 -8.03 -9.60 -3.75
CA LEU A 27 -8.97 -8.96 -4.67
C LEU A 27 -10.36 -8.79 -4.03
N GLY A 28 -10.85 -9.81 -3.33
CA GLY A 28 -12.10 -9.73 -2.58
C GLY A 28 -12.09 -8.58 -1.57
N ARG A 29 -11.01 -8.42 -0.79
CA ARG A 29 -10.87 -7.30 0.17
C ARG A 29 -10.87 -5.94 -0.51
N TRP A 30 -10.28 -5.83 -1.71
CA TRP A 30 -10.34 -4.60 -2.50
C TRP A 30 -11.77 -4.27 -2.93
N LEU A 31 -12.48 -5.25 -3.48
CA LEU A 31 -13.84 -5.06 -3.99
C LEU A 31 -14.87 -4.79 -2.88
N THR A 32 -14.59 -5.19 -1.64
CA THR A 32 -15.49 -4.99 -0.51
C THR A 32 -15.04 -3.85 0.43
N GLU A 33 -14.15 -2.97 -0.02
CA GLU A 33 -13.64 -1.84 0.80
C GLU A 33 -13.06 -2.30 2.17
N GLY A 34 -12.43 -3.48 2.17
CA GLY A 34 -11.87 -4.11 3.36
C GLY A 34 -10.54 -3.49 3.82
N TYR A 35 -9.89 -2.70 2.97
CA TYR A 35 -8.69 -1.93 3.32
C TYR A 35 -9.09 -0.53 3.78
N ARG A 36 -8.68 -0.15 4.99
CA ARG A 36 -8.94 1.18 5.57
C ARG A 36 -7.67 1.71 6.23
N VAL A 37 -7.43 3.01 6.04
CA VAL A 37 -6.38 3.73 6.76
C VAL A 37 -7.00 4.30 8.02
N PRO A 38 -6.50 3.97 9.23
CA PRO A 38 -7.03 4.54 10.45
C PRO A 38 -6.75 6.04 10.48
N VAL A 39 -7.78 6.84 10.74
CA VAL A 39 -7.63 8.27 11.03
C VAL A 39 -7.25 8.39 12.50
N ARG A 40 -6.16 9.10 12.77
CA ARG A 40 -5.82 9.46 14.15
C ARG A 40 -6.81 10.54 14.57
N PRO A 41 -7.50 10.43 15.73
CA PRO A 41 -8.45 11.45 16.14
C PRO A 41 -7.74 12.80 16.16
N GLU A 42 -8.26 13.70 15.35
CA GLU A 42 -7.78 15.06 15.17
C GLU A 42 -8.12 15.81 16.47
N GLU A 43 -7.11 16.29 17.19
CA GLU A 43 -7.33 17.45 18.04
C GLU A 43 -7.57 18.61 17.07
N GLU A 44 -8.86 18.90 16.83
CA GLU A 44 -9.44 20.08 16.16
C GLU A 44 -8.64 20.72 15.00
N ASP A 45 -9.17 20.56 13.78
CA ASP A 45 -9.04 21.47 12.63
C ASP A 45 -7.61 21.94 12.23
N GLU A 46 -6.93 21.17 11.37
CA GLU A 46 -6.27 21.78 10.21
C GLU A 46 -6.21 20.76 9.07
N ALA A 47 -6.90 21.07 7.97
CA ALA A 47 -6.79 20.33 6.72
C ALA A 47 -5.38 20.54 6.12
N GLU A 48 -4.39 19.82 6.65
CA GLU A 48 -3.02 19.84 6.14
C GLU A 48 -3.00 19.08 4.80
N ARG A 49 -2.99 19.86 3.73
CA ARG A 49 -2.58 19.43 2.39
C ARG A 49 -1.26 18.67 2.55
N PRO A 50 -1.04 17.52 1.91
CA PRO A 50 0.26 16.87 2.01
C PRO A 50 1.31 17.82 1.44
N ASP A 51 2.20 18.31 2.31
CA ASP A 51 3.44 18.97 1.93
C ASP A 51 4.25 18.00 1.08
N LEU A 52 4.05 18.07 -0.24
CA LEU A 52 4.98 17.49 -1.20
C LEU A 52 6.29 18.26 -1.02
N PRO A 53 7.42 17.60 -0.70
CA PRO A 53 8.71 18.27 -0.65
C PRO A 53 9.00 18.88 -2.03
N ASP A 54 9.39 20.15 -2.06
CA ASP A 54 9.92 20.84 -3.24
C ASP A 54 11.03 19.95 -3.85
N ASP A 55 10.82 19.48 -5.09
CA ASP A 55 11.85 18.76 -5.85
C ASP A 55 13.06 19.70 -5.97
N PRO A 56 14.25 19.37 -5.42
CA PRO A 56 15.40 20.23 -5.57
C PRO A 56 15.79 20.31 -7.05
N PRO A 57 16.16 21.49 -7.59
CA PRO A 57 16.42 21.64 -9.00
C PRO A 57 17.52 20.67 -9.43
N GLN A 58 17.17 19.73 -10.30
CA GLN A 58 18.11 18.79 -10.90
C GLN A 58 19.19 19.59 -11.62
N GLY A 59 20.36 19.68 -11.00
CA GLY A 59 21.54 20.32 -11.57
C GLY A 59 21.87 19.69 -12.91
N ARG A 60 21.83 20.49 -13.98
CA ARG A 60 22.32 20.08 -15.30
C ARG A 60 23.84 19.87 -15.19
N PRO A 61 24.41 18.76 -15.67
CA PRO A 61 25.86 18.66 -15.77
C PRO A 61 26.39 19.63 -16.86
N HIS A 62 27.58 20.17 -16.61
CA HIS A 62 28.37 20.95 -17.56
C HIS A 62 28.79 20.11 -18.78
#